data_AF-A0A026X3R5-F1
#
_entry.id   AF-A0A026X3R5-F1
#
_cell.length_a   1.000
_cell.length_b   1.000
_cell.length_c   1.000
_cell.angle_alpha   90.00
_cell.angle_beta   90.00
_cell.angle_gamma   90.00
#
_symmetry.space_group_name_H-M   'P 1'
#
loop_
_entity.id
_entity.type
_entity.pdbx_description
1 polymer ?
#
loop_
_entity_poly.entity_id
_entity_poly.type
_entity_poly.pdbx_seq_one_letter_code
_entity_poly.pdbx_strand_id
1 'polypeptide(L)' 'MVLLRNPLLPPCKWELGRVIRCHPGEDGLVRVVTVKTATSEFKRPLGKLCLLPVECET' A
#
# COMPACT_ATOMS: atom_id res chain seq x y z
N MET A 1 8.59 -0.18 0.50
CA MET A 1 7.62 -1.26 0.17
C MET A 1 6.45 -1.21 1.14
N VAL A 2 5.32 -1.90 0.91
CA VAL A 2 4.17 -1.87 1.85
C VAL A 2 3.55 -3.26 2.04
N LEU A 3 3.06 -3.55 3.24
CA LEU A 3 2.16 -4.67 3.51
C LEU A 3 0.71 -4.20 3.48
N LEU A 4 -0.19 -5.06 3.01
CA LEU A 4 -1.61 -4.75 2.92
C LEU A 4 -2.38 -5.44 4.05
N ARG A 5 -3.18 -4.66 4.77
CA ARG A 5 -4.13 -5.20 5.75
C ARG A 5 -5.39 -5.68 5.01
N ASN A 6 -5.42 -6.97 4.69
CA ASN A 6 -6.54 -7.61 4.02
C ASN A 6 -7.33 -8.52 5.00
N PRO A 7 -8.57 -8.15 5.38
CA PRO A 7 -9.36 -8.94 6.33
C PRO A 7 -9.86 -10.27 5.76
N LEU A 8 -9.75 -10.49 4.44
CA LEU A 8 -10.18 -11.73 3.78
C LEU A 8 -9.10 -12.81 3.80
N LEU A 9 -7.87 -12.46 4.20
CA LEU A 9 -6.78 -13.43 4.30
C LEU A 9 -6.78 -14.08 5.69
N PRO A 10 -6.34 -15.35 5.79
CA PRO A 10 -6.15 -15.99 7.07
C PRO A 10 -5.13 -15.22 7.93
N PRO A 11 -5.18 -15.39 9.26
CA PRO A 11 -4.20 -14.79 10.18
C PRO A 11 -2.76 -15.04 9.73
N CYS A 12 -1.88 -14.07 10.00
CA CYS A 12 -0.46 -14.11 9.64
C CYS A 12 -0.14 -14.12 8.14
N LYS A 13 -1.13 -14.09 7.24
CA LYS A 13 -0.90 -13.94 5.79
C LYS A 13 -1.03 -12.48 5.38
N TRP A 14 0.08 -11.91 4.92
CA TRP A 14 0.15 -10.52 4.48
C TRP A 14 0.55 -10.44 3.01
N GLU A 15 -0.19 -9.63 2.25
CA GLU A 15 0.18 -9.32 0.87
C GLU A 15 1.25 -8.22 0.87
N LEU A 16 2.33 -8.47 0.13
CA LEU A 16 3.33 -7.46 -0.17
C LEU A 16 2.91 -6.69 -1.42
N GLY A 17 3.05 -5.37 -1.35
CA GLY A 17 2.79 -4.49 -2.48
C GLY A 17 3.78 -3.34 -2.58
N ARG A 18 3.73 -2.69 -3.73
CA ARG A 18 4.47 -1.47 -4.03
C ARG A 18 3.49 -0.39 -4.45
N VAL A 19 3.60 0.78 -3.83
CA VAL A 19 2.85 1.96 -4.27
C VAL A 19 3.38 2.38 -5.64
N ILE A 20 2.48 2.46 -6.62
CA ILE A 20 2.81 2.85 -8.00
C ILE A 20 2.24 4.23 -8.37
N ARG A 21 1.22 4.72 -7.64
CA ARG A 21 0.62 6.03 -7.86
C ARG A 21 0.02 6.61 -6.58
N CYS A 22 0.17 7.91 -6.38
CA CYS A 22 -0.49 8.65 -5.30
C CYS A 22 -1.68 9.44 -5.85
N HIS A 23 -2.77 9.51 -5.08
CA HIS A 23 -3.96 10.31 -5.42
C HIS A 23 -4.15 11.37 -4.33
N PRO A 24 -3.59 12.59 -4.50
CA PRO A 24 -3.79 13.68 -3.56
C PRO A 24 -5.23 14.19 -3.60
N GLY A 25 -5.74 14.60 -2.44
CA GLY A 25 -7.02 15.33 -2.34
C GLY A 25 -6.88 16.81 -2.72
N GLU A 26 -7.98 17.55 -2.64
CA GLU A 26 -8.01 18.99 -2.92
C GLU A 26 -7.13 19.80 -1.96
N ASP A 27 -6.90 19.28 -0.75
CA ASP A 27 -6.01 19.83 0.27
C ASP A 27 -4.54 19.42 0.08
N GLY A 28 -4.21 18.72 -1.01
CA GLY A 28 -2.87 18.22 -1.31
C GLY A 28 -2.45 16.98 -0.53
N LEU A 29 -3.27 16.50 0.42
CA LEU A 29 -2.94 15.34 1.25
C LEU A 29 -3.31 14.04 0.54
N VAL A 30 -2.35 13.11 0.48
CA VAL A 30 -2.57 11.77 -0.09
C VAL A 30 -3.28 10.91 0.95
N ARG A 31 -4.47 10.41 0.60
CA ARG A 31 -5.23 9.46 1.45
C ARG A 31 -5.41 8.10 0.79
N VAL A 32 -5.35 8.07 -0.54
CA VAL A 32 -5.52 6.88 -1.36
C VAL A 32 -4.33 6.74 -2.30
N VAL A 33 -3.85 5.53 -2.44
CA VAL A 33 -2.74 5.18 -3.35
C VAL A 33 -3.14 3.98 -4.21
N THR A 34 -2.59 3.89 -5.42
CA THR A 34 -2.64 2.65 -6.19
C THR A 34 -1.46 1.78 -5.79
N VAL A 35 -1.75 0.56 -5.37
CA VAL A 35 -0.76 -0.44 -4.99
C VAL A 35 -0.77 -1.56 -6.02
N LYS A 36 0.42 -1.96 -6.44
CA LYS A 36 0.66 -3.16 -7.23
C LYS A 36 1.10 -4.28 -6.30
N THR A 37 0.36 -5.38 -6.29
CA THR A 37 0.78 -6.65 -5.69
C THR A 37 1.28 -7.60 -6.78
N ALA A 38 1.70 -8.80 -6.41
CA ALA A 38 2.12 -9.82 -7.38
C ALA A 38 0.99 -10.24 -8.34
N THR A 39 -0.27 -10.07 -7.93
CA THR A 39 -1.44 -10.59 -8.65
C THR A 39 -2.26 -9.49 -9.32
N SER A 40 -2.27 -8.27 -8.78
CA SER A 40 -3.20 -7.23 -9.23
C SER A 40 -2.76 -5.82 -8.87
N GLU A 41 -3.40 -4.84 -9.49
CA GLU A 41 -3.25 -3.42 -9.18
C GLU A 41 -4.59 -2.86 -8.72
N PHE A 42 -4.61 -2.20 -7.57
CA PHE A 42 -5.85 -1.64 -7.02
C PHE A 42 -5.61 -0.43 -6.13
N LYS A 43 -6.67 0.37 -5.95
CA LYS A 43 -6.65 1.53 -5.06
C LYS A 43 -6.88 1.11 -3.61
N ARG A 44 -6.07 1.61 -2.69
CA ARG A 44 -6.20 1.34 -1.26
C ARG A 44 -5.97 2.61 -0.44
N PRO A 45 -6.78 2.86 0.61
CA PRO A 45 -6.51 3.92 1.57
C PRO A 45 -5.23 3.66 2.35
N LEU A 46 -4.47 4.72 2.69
CA LEU A 46 -3.22 4.62 3.46
C LEU A 46 -3.42 3.93 4.81
N GLY A 47 -4.54 4.17 5.50
CA GLY A 47 -4.84 3.52 6.78
C GLY A 47 -5.03 2.00 6.73
N LYS A 48 -5.03 1.40 5.52
CA LYS A 48 -5.05 -0.06 5.31
C LYS A 48 -3.70 -0.62 4.86
N LEU A 49 -2.65 0.21 4.87
CA LEU A 49 -1.30 -0.17 4.48
C LEU A 49 -0.36 -0.04 5.69
N CYS A 50 0.59 -0.96 5.78
CA CYS A 50 1.70 -0.86 6.72
C CYS A 50 2.98 -0.60 5.90
N LEU A 51 3.63 0.54 6.15
CA LEU A 51 4.88 0.87 5.47
C LEU A 51 5.98 -0.06 5.95
N LEU A 52 6.75 -0.63 5.02
CA LEU A 52 7.96 -1.36 5.34
C LEU A 52 9.17 -0.42 5.26
N PRO A 53 10.10 -0.49 6.23
CA PRO A 53 11.37 0.19 6.11
C PRO A 53 12.05 -0.30 4.83
N VAL A 54 12.35 0.63 3.95
CA VAL A 54 13.24 0.40 2.82
C VAL A 54 14.48 1.22 3.10
N GLU A 55 15.59 0.52 3.28
CA GLU A 55 16.90 1.16 3.27
C GLU A 55 17.10 1.69 1.86
N CYS A 56 17.08 3.02 1.72
CA CYS A 56 17.62 3.64 0.53
C CYS A 56 19.14 3.57 0.66
N GLU A 57 19.78 2.57 0.06
CA GLU A 57 21.22 2.62 -0.15
C GLU A 57 21.53 3.85 -1.02
N THR A 58 22.26 4.79 -0.43
CA THR A 58 22.77 6.04 -1.02
C THR A 58 23.89 5.77 -2.01
#